data_AF-A0A2E3H1P8-F1
#
_entry.id   AF-A0A2E3H1P8-F1
#
_cell.length_a   1.000
_cell.length_b   1.000
_cell.length_c   1.000
_cell.angle_alpha   90.00
_cell.angle_beta   90.00
_cell.angle_gamma   90.00
#
_symmetry.space_group_name_H-M   'P 1'
#
loop_
_entity.id
_entity.type
_entity.pdbx_description
1 polymer ?
#
loop_
_entity_poly.entity_id
_entity_poly.type
_entity_poly.pdbx_seq_one_letter_code
_entity_poly.pdbx_strand_id
1 'polypeptide(L)'
;MSRENKGPSRQKVFTLLVEVGRSAGDGLPKQSTGAALMCYASGVDEAEAVRETVAILKQAEMSPLDVSGYGTLEERLAEGHDIPDEERALMSRALDENAVIVAQVTPFYDEAKRQN
;
A
#
# COMPACT_ATOMS: atom_id res chain seq x y z
N MET A 1 -11.46 -12.77 -24.69
CA MET A 1 -12.36 -12.14 -23.70
C MET A 1 -12.28 -10.65 -23.91
N SER A 2 -13.37 -10.06 -24.39
CA SER A 2 -13.45 -8.67 -24.84
C SER A 2 -13.41 -7.74 -23.63
N ARG A 3 -12.33 -6.96 -23.47
CA ARG A 3 -12.35 -5.82 -22.55
C ARG A 3 -13.16 -4.72 -23.23
N GLU A 4 -14.42 -4.61 -22.80
CA GLU A 4 -15.30 -3.52 -23.20
C GLU A 4 -14.67 -2.18 -22.88
N ASN A 5 -14.84 -1.26 -23.83
CA ASN A 5 -14.32 0.10 -23.84
C ASN A 5 -14.94 0.93 -22.71
N LYS A 6 -14.41 0.80 -21.48
CA LYS A 6 -14.69 1.72 -20.38
C LYS A 6 -13.97 3.02 -20.71
N GLY A 7 -14.70 4.14 -20.77
CA GLY A 7 -14.10 5.47 -20.82
C GLY A 7 -13.05 5.64 -19.72
N PRO A 8 -12.17 6.66 -19.80
CA PRO A 8 -11.03 6.80 -18.90
C PRO A 8 -11.46 6.58 -17.45
N SER A 9 -10.90 5.54 -16.82
CA SER A 9 -11.23 5.21 -15.45
C SER A 9 -10.90 6.43 -14.59
N ARG A 10 -11.85 6.87 -13.77
CA ARG A 10 -11.59 7.92 -12.77
C ARG A 10 -10.62 7.43 -11.69
N GLN A 11 -10.41 6.12 -11.62
CA GLN A 11 -9.46 5.50 -10.71
C GLN A 11 -8.04 5.93 -11.08
N LYS A 12 -7.28 6.30 -10.06
CA LYS A 12 -5.84 6.52 -10.09
C LYS A 12 -5.20 5.51 -9.14
N VAL A 13 -3.89 5.39 -9.22
CA VAL A 13 -3.11 4.58 -8.28
C VAL A 13 -2.31 5.52 -7.37
N PHE A 14 -2.54 5.38 -6.07
CA PHE A 14 -1.91 6.15 -5.01
C PHE A 14 -0.81 5.32 -4.36
N THR A 15 0.28 5.98 -4.00
CA THR A 15 1.31 5.39 -3.13
C THR A 15 0.96 5.77 -1.69
N LEU A 16 0.73 4.78 -0.83
CA LEU A 16 0.41 4.97 0.59
C LEU A 16 1.47 4.27 1.44
N LEU A 17 1.98 4.96 2.45
CA LEU A 17 2.73 4.35 3.54
C LEU A 17 1.76 4.11 4.69
N VAL A 18 1.59 2.85 5.08
CA VAL A 18 0.74 2.47 6.19
C VAL A 18 1.60 1.92 7.31
N GLU A 19 1.52 2.53 8.48
CA GLU A 19 2.08 1.96 9.69
C GLU A 19 1.06 1.03 10.33
N VAL A 20 1.47 -0.20 10.62
CA VAL A 20 0.66 -1.19 11.32
C VAL A 20 1.32 -1.59 12.62
N GLY A 21 0.51 -1.74 13.67
CA GLY A 21 0.92 -2.34 14.93
C GLY A 21 0.84 -3.87 14.88
N ARG A 22 1.47 -4.52 15.86
CA ARG A 22 1.33 -5.97 16.05
C ARG A 22 -0.10 -6.35 16.43
N SER A 23 -0.65 -7.35 15.75
CA SER A 23 -1.90 -8.01 16.13
C SER A 23 -1.79 -9.54 16.03
N ALA A 24 -2.74 -10.25 16.64
CA ALA A 24 -2.87 -11.68 16.43
C ALA A 24 -3.26 -11.93 14.96
N GLY A 25 -2.53 -12.79 14.25
CA GLY A 25 -2.86 -13.17 12.87
C GLY A 25 -2.36 -12.23 11.77
N ASP A 26 -1.67 -11.14 12.12
CA ASP A 26 -1.15 -10.13 11.17
C ASP A 26 -0.11 -10.64 10.14
N GLY A 27 0.34 -11.89 10.26
CA GLY A 27 1.36 -12.49 9.39
C GLY A 27 2.74 -11.83 9.51
N LEU A 28 2.95 -10.88 10.42
CA LEU A 28 4.22 -10.18 10.56
C LEU A 28 5.28 -11.12 11.17
N PRO A 29 6.58 -10.95 10.80
CA PRO A 29 7.68 -11.75 11.33
C PRO A 29 7.67 -11.85 12.86
N LYS A 30 8.11 -12.98 13.41
CA LYS A 30 8.17 -13.15 14.87
C LYS A 30 9.01 -12.04 15.50
N GLN A 31 8.60 -11.60 16.70
CA GLN A 31 9.27 -10.55 17.49
C GLN A 31 9.20 -9.14 16.88
N SER A 32 8.51 -8.93 15.76
CA SER A 32 8.19 -7.58 15.30
C SER A 32 7.16 -6.93 16.22
N THR A 33 7.24 -5.61 16.38
CA THR A 33 6.27 -4.79 17.12
C THR A 33 5.25 -4.12 16.20
N GLY A 34 5.51 -4.14 14.90
CA GLY A 34 4.70 -3.55 13.85
C GLY A 34 5.45 -3.60 12.51
N ALA A 35 4.97 -2.86 11.53
CA ALA A 35 5.66 -2.66 10.26
C ALA A 35 5.23 -1.37 9.58
N ALA A 36 6.10 -0.83 8.73
CA ALA A 36 5.73 0.09 7.67
C ALA A 36 5.44 -0.71 6.40
N LEU A 37 4.29 -0.47 5.78
CA LEU A 37 3.85 -1.09 4.54
C LEU A 37 3.80 -0.01 3.46
N MET A 38 4.58 -0.17 2.39
CA MET A 38 4.40 0.62 1.19
C MET A 38 3.34 -0.05 0.32
N CYS A 39 2.23 0.63 0.10
CA CYS A 39 1.05 0.11 -0.60
C CYS A 39 0.79 0.93 -1.87
N TYR A 40 0.48 0.24 -2.97
CA TYR A 40 -0.16 0.85 -4.13
C TYR A 40 -1.65 0.54 -4.09
N ALA A 41 -2.47 1.59 -3.99
CA ALA A 41 -3.90 1.48 -3.83
C ALA A 41 -4.63 2.20 -4.96
N SER A 42 -5.59 1.53 -5.59
CA SER A 42 -6.52 2.19 -6.50
C SER A 42 -7.54 3.02 -5.72
N GLY A 43 -7.83 4.23 -6.20
CA GLY A 43 -8.92 5.08 -5.70
C GLY A 43 -9.28 6.18 -6.70
N VAL A 44 -10.51 6.72 -6.64
CA VAL A 44 -10.90 7.93 -7.39
C VAL A 44 -10.29 9.19 -6.80
N ASP A 45 -10.03 9.17 -5.50
CA ASP A 45 -9.31 10.17 -4.74
C ASP A 45 -8.49 9.48 -3.63
N GLU A 46 -7.58 10.24 -3.02
CA GLU A 46 -6.70 9.72 -1.98
C GLU A 46 -7.50 9.24 -0.76
N ALA A 47 -8.57 9.95 -0.39
CA ALA A 47 -9.37 9.61 0.78
C ALA A 47 -10.09 8.26 0.60
N GLU A 48 -10.55 7.93 -0.61
CA GLU A 48 -11.06 6.60 -0.95
C GLU A 48 -9.96 5.54 -0.88
N ALA A 49 -8.81 5.77 -1.50
CA ALA A 49 -7.69 4.83 -1.47
C ALA A 49 -7.26 4.51 -0.02
N VAL A 50 -7.24 5.52 0.86
CA VAL A 50 -6.96 5.36 2.30
C VAL A 50 -8.04 4.52 2.98
N ARG A 51 -9.33 4.85 2.80
CA ARG A 51 -10.44 4.11 3.42
C ARG A 51 -10.45 2.63 3.03
N GLU A 52 -10.28 2.34 1.74
CA GLU A 52 -10.26 0.98 1.21
C GLU A 52 -9.03 0.21 1.70
N THR A 53 -7.86 0.86 1.73
CA THR A 53 -6.63 0.26 2.27
C THR A 53 -6.80 -0.13 3.74
N VAL A 54 -7.35 0.76 4.57
CA VAL A 54 -7.63 0.45 5.99
C VAL A 54 -8.63 -0.70 6.11
N ALA A 55 -9.67 -0.74 5.27
CA ALA A 55 -10.67 -1.80 5.30
C ALA A 55 -10.06 -3.18 4.96
N ILE A 56 -9.27 -3.26 3.88
CA ILE A 56 -8.61 -4.50 3.44
C ILE A 56 -7.59 -4.98 4.48
N LEU A 57 -6.77 -4.09 5.04
CA LEU A 57 -5.79 -4.46 6.06
C LEU A 57 -6.45 -5.00 7.33
N LYS A 58 -7.58 -4.42 7.76
CA LYS A 58 -8.37 -4.95 8.88
C LYS A 58 -8.96 -6.33 8.58
N GLN A 59 -9.43 -6.56 7.36
CA GLN A 59 -9.89 -7.88 6.92
C GLN A 59 -8.76 -8.92 6.93
N ALA A 60 -7.52 -8.49 6.70
CA ALA A 60 -6.31 -9.30 6.79
C ALA A 60 -5.73 -9.40 8.21
N GLU A 61 -6.51 -9.10 9.26
CA GLU A 61 -6.12 -9.16 10.68
C GLU A 61 -4.95 -8.25 11.07
N MET A 62 -4.58 -7.28 10.22
CA MET A 62 -3.57 -6.26 10.53
C MET A 62 -4.19 -5.11 11.35
N SER A 63 -3.34 -4.36 12.05
CA SER A 63 -3.75 -3.24 12.90
C SER A 63 -3.20 -1.90 12.36
N PRO A 64 -3.85 -1.25 11.37
CA PRO A 64 -3.44 0.07 10.88
C PRO A 64 -3.44 1.12 11.99
N LEU A 65 -2.35 1.87 12.10
CA LEU A 65 -2.14 2.95 13.07
C LEU A 65 -2.17 4.32 12.41
N ASP A 66 -1.38 4.49 11.36
CA ASP A 66 -1.28 5.73 10.59
C ASP A 66 -1.21 5.43 9.08
N VAL A 67 -1.75 6.35 8.27
CA VAL A 67 -1.69 6.26 6.81
C VAL A 67 -1.23 7.60 6.26
N SER A 68 -0.11 7.58 5.56
CA SER A 68 0.48 8.73 4.88
C SER A 68 0.44 8.52 3.37
N GLY A 69 -0.09 9.49 2.61
CA GLY A 69 -0.12 9.43 1.16
C GLY A 69 1.05 10.16 0.51
N TYR A 70 1.59 9.58 -0.56
CA TYR A 70 2.68 10.10 -1.39
C TYR A 70 2.21 10.51 -2.79
N GLY A 71 0.90 10.75 -2.94
CA GLY A 71 0.28 11.12 -4.20
C GLY A 71 0.14 9.96 -5.19
N THR A 72 -0.27 10.33 -6.40
CA THR A 72 -0.53 9.44 -7.52
C THR A 72 0.73 9.14 -8.33
N LEU A 73 0.70 8.08 -9.14
CA LEU A 73 1.76 7.82 -10.11
C LEU A 73 2.08 9.04 -10.99
N GLU A 74 1.05 9.74 -11.48
CA GLU A 74 1.22 10.92 -12.33
C GLU A 74 1.92 12.07 -11.61
N GLU A 75 1.52 12.34 -10.36
CA GLU A 75 2.14 13.39 -9.54
C GLU A 75 3.60 13.06 -9.22
N ARG A 76 3.90 11.81 -8.86
CA ARG A 76 5.27 11.39 -8.59
C ARG A 76 6.17 11.50 -9.82
N LEU A 77 5.66 11.12 -11.00
CA LEU A 77 6.41 11.30 -12.25
C LEU A 77 6.60 12.78 -12.59
N ALA A 78 5.60 13.63 -12.33
CA ALA A 78 5.69 15.08 -12.55
C ALA A 78 6.68 15.77 -11.61
N GLU A 79 6.85 15.26 -10.40
CA GLU A 79 7.88 15.68 -9.44
C GLU A 79 9.29 15.18 -9.79
N GLY A 80 9.42 14.34 -10.82
CA GLY A 80 10.70 13.82 -11.30
C GLY A 80 11.21 12.59 -10.53
N HIS A 81 10.34 11.89 -9.80
CA HIS A 81 10.71 10.61 -9.18
C HIS A 81 10.93 9.54 -10.26
N ASP A 82 12.07 8.84 -10.18
CA ASP A 82 12.31 7.65 -10.98
C ASP A 82 11.56 6.47 -10.33
N ILE A 83 10.62 5.89 -11.07
CA ILE A 83 9.80 4.76 -10.60
C ILE A 83 10.13 3.56 -11.50
N PRO A 84 10.84 2.55 -10.96
CA PRO A 84 11.25 1.38 -11.74
C PRO A 84 10.06 0.68 -12.40
N ASP A 85 10.29 0.04 -13.55
CA ASP A 85 9.23 -0.64 -14.30
C ASP A 85 8.52 -1.74 -13.49
N GLU A 86 9.22 -2.38 -12.54
CA GLU A 86 8.62 -3.36 -11.62
C GLU A 86 7.59 -2.70 -10.69
N GLU A 87 7.89 -1.54 -10.12
CA GLU A 87 6.94 -0.76 -9.32
C GLU A 87 5.76 -0.29 -10.18
N ARG A 88 6.03 0.18 -11.41
CA ARG A 88 4.98 0.60 -12.35
C ARG A 88 4.06 -0.56 -12.72
N ALA A 89 4.59 -1.77 -12.85
CA ALA A 89 3.79 -2.96 -13.11
C ALA A 89 2.87 -3.30 -11.92
N LEU A 90 3.37 -3.19 -10.69
CA LEU A 90 2.54 -3.36 -9.48
C LEU A 90 1.47 -2.28 -9.41
N MET A 91 1.81 -1.03 -9.70
CA MET A 91 0.85 0.08 -9.72
C MET A 91 -0.23 -0.10 -10.78
N SER A 92 0.15 -0.53 -11.99
CA SER A 92 -0.80 -0.86 -13.06
C SER A 92 -1.73 -2.00 -12.65
N ARG A 93 -1.20 -3.01 -11.97
CA ARG A 93 -1.98 -4.14 -11.48
C ARG A 93 -2.98 -3.72 -10.40
N ALA A 94 -2.57 -2.88 -9.45
CA ALA A 94 -3.47 -2.33 -8.44
C ALA A 94 -4.64 -1.59 -9.09
N LEU A 95 -4.37 -0.81 -10.14
CA LEU A 95 -5.38 -0.08 -10.90
C LEU A 95 -6.32 -1.01 -11.69
N ASP A 96 -5.77 -2.00 -12.39
CA ASP A 96 -6.53 -2.93 -13.22
C ASP A 96 -7.43 -3.87 -12.40
N GLU A 97 -6.96 -4.28 -11.22
CA GLU A 97 -7.67 -5.21 -10.33
C GLU A 97 -8.55 -4.49 -9.29
N ASN A 98 -8.53 -3.16 -9.24
CA ASN A 98 -9.15 -2.35 -8.18
C ASN A 98 -8.74 -2.87 -6.78
N ALA A 99 -7.43 -2.98 -6.59
CA ALA A 99 -6.81 -3.69 -5.47
C ALA A 99 -5.84 -2.80 -4.70
N VAL A 100 -5.50 -3.26 -3.49
CA VAL A 100 -4.41 -2.75 -2.67
C VAL A 100 -3.28 -3.76 -2.71
N ILE A 101 -2.11 -3.35 -3.21
CA ILE A 101 -0.92 -4.19 -3.32
C ILE A 101 0.14 -3.69 -2.35
N VAL A 102 0.58 -4.56 -1.44
CA VAL A 102 1.73 -4.29 -0.57
C VAL A 102 3.01 -4.53 -1.37
N ALA A 103 3.73 -3.46 -1.70
CA ALA A 103 4.96 -3.48 -2.49
C ALA A 103 6.21 -3.73 -1.62
N GLN A 104 6.23 -3.17 -0.41
CA GLN A 104 7.32 -3.35 0.55
C GLN A 104 6.76 -3.51 1.96
N VAL A 105 7.39 -4.41 2.72
CA VAL A 105 7.15 -4.59 4.15
C VAL A 105 8.46 -4.31 4.88
N THR A 106 8.45 -3.34 5.79
CA THR A 106 9.59 -2.99 6.64
C THR A 106 9.18 -3.21 8.10
N PRO A 107 9.47 -4.39 8.67
CA PRO A 107 9.08 -4.71 10.05
C PRO A 107 9.86 -3.87 11.07
N PHE A 108 9.17 -3.47 12.14
CA PHE A 108 9.78 -2.82 13.29
C PHE A 108 10.15 -3.86 14.34
N TYR A 109 11.32 -3.68 14.96
CA TYR A 109 11.81 -4.52 16.04
C TYR A 109 12.29 -3.62 17.18
N ASP A 110 11.98 -3.99 18.43
CA ASP A 110 12.60 -3.32 19.58
C ASP A 110 14.10 -3.63 19.62
N GLU A 111 14.94 -2.59 19.62
CA GLU A 111 16.40 -2.72 19.74
C GLU A 111 16.85 -3.33 21.09
N ALA A 112 15.94 -3.44 22.07
CA ALA A 112 16.22 -3.94 23.41
C ALA A 112 16.53 -5.45 23.51
N LYS A 113 16.54 -6.22 22.39
CA LYS A 113 16.84 -7.66 22.40
C LYS A 113 18.00 -8.09 21.49
N ARG A 114 19.01 -7.24 21.30
CA ARG A 114 20.31 -7.66 20.71
C ARG A 114 21.49 -7.53 21.68
N GLN A 115 21.37 -8.02 22.91
CA GLN A 115 22.53 -8.32 23.75
C GLN A 115 22.20 -9.49 24.66
N ASN A 116 22.45 -10.72 24.20
CA ASN A 116 22.79 -11.84 25.08
C ASN A 116 23.61 -12.87 24.31
#